data_AF-A0A3S3LWZ1-F1
#
_entry.id   AF-A0A3S3LWZ1-F1
#
_cell.length_a   1.000
_cell.length_b   1.000
_cell.length_c   1.000
_cell.angle_alpha   90.00
_cell.angle_beta   90.00
_cell.angle_gamma   90.00
#
_symmetry.space_group_name_H-M   'P 1'
#
loop_
_entity.id
_entity.type
_entity.pdbx_description
1 polymer ?
#
loop_
_entity_poly.entity_id
_entity_poly.type
_entity_poly.pdbx_seq_one_letter_code
_entity_poly.pdbx_strand_id
1 'polypeptide(L)' 'MGRHEKAAGIRPMWVRVSDVAIWFGVSRATVYRAAARGEITIHRQRGSRVNSDEMDAWLRGDHPPITT' A
#
# COMPACT_ATOMS: atom_id res chain seq x y z
N MET A 1 -8.44 -16.73 -11.89
CA MET A 1 -7.35 -16.25 -11.01
C MET A 1 -6.35 -15.53 -11.89
N GLY A 2 -6.21 -14.21 -11.72
CA GLY A 2 -5.39 -13.38 -12.61
C GLY A 2 -3.93 -13.77 -12.51
N ARG A 3 -3.31 -13.98 -13.67
CA ARG A 3 -1.89 -14.28 -13.86
C ARG A 3 -1.09 -13.15 -13.22
N HIS A 4 -0.58 -13.34 -12.00
CA HIS A 4 0.46 -12.49 -11.44
C HIS A 4 1.74 -12.83 -12.17
N GLU A 5 1.86 -12.31 -13.39
CA GLU A 5 3.14 -12.21 -14.07
C GLU A 5 4.02 -11.44 -13.09
N LYS A 6 4.98 -12.15 -12.47
CA LYS A 6 6.09 -11.52 -11.76
C LYS A 6 6.87 -10.76 -12.81
N ALA A 7 6.37 -9.58 -13.21
CA ALA A 7 7.20 -8.61 -13.85
C ALA A 7 8.29 -8.32 -12.83
N ALA A 8 9.52 -8.74 -13.14
CA ALA A 8 10.74 -8.24 -12.52
C ALA A 8 10.87 -6.75 -12.88
N GLY A 9 9.89 -5.96 -12.46
CA GLY A 9 9.52 -4.68 -13.01
C GLY A 9 9.32 -3.69 -11.89
N ILE A 10 9.68 -2.45 -12.18
CA ILE A 10 9.59 -1.29 -11.31
C ILE A 10 8.25 -1.30 -10.56
N ARG A 11 8.30 -1.18 -9.23
CA ARG A 11 7.10 -1.12 -8.39
C ARG A 11 6.20 0.02 -8.90
N PRO A 12 4.91 -0.24 -9.20
CA PRO A 12 4.01 0.82 -9.63
C PRO A 12 3.85 1.90 -8.57
N MET A 13 3.63 3.16 -8.96
CA MET A 13 3.32 4.24 -8.00
C MET A 13 2.06 3.94 -7.16
N TRP A 14 1.07 3.26 -7.75
CA TRP A 14 -0.19 2.90 -7.10
C TRP A 14 -0.36 1.38 -7.05
N VAL A 15 -0.16 0.81 -5.86
CA VAL A 15 -0.26 -0.64 -5.64
C VAL A 15 -1.66 -0.98 -5.15
N ARG A 16 -2.28 -2.02 -5.72
CA ARG A 16 -3.54 -2.54 -5.20
C ARG A 16 -3.32 -3.14 -3.82
N VAL A 17 -4.27 -2.93 -2.91
CA VAL A 17 -4.21 -3.54 -1.58
C VAL A 17 -4.14 -5.07 -1.68
N SER A 18 -4.69 -5.71 -2.71
CA SER A 18 -4.53 -7.15 -2.95
C SER A 18 -3.07 -7.60 -3.10
N ASP A 19 -2.19 -6.72 -3.57
CA ASP A 19 -0.84 -7.05 -4.02
C ASP A 19 0.24 -6.58 -3.04
N VAL A 20 -0.16 -5.93 -1.94
CA VAL A 20 0.78 -5.36 -0.95
C VAL A 20 1.68 -6.40 -0.30
N ALA A 21 1.19 -7.63 -0.14
CA ALA A 21 2.00 -8.75 0.36
C ALA A 21 3.16 -9.08 -0.59
N ILE A 22 2.96 -8.89 -1.89
CA ILE A 22 3.97 -9.17 -2.92
C ILE A 22 5.01 -8.03 -2.96
N TRP A 23 4.56 -6.78 -2.90
CA TRP A 23 5.43 -5.61 -3.11
C TRP A 23 6.12 -5.07 -1.85
N PHE A 24 5.48 -5.23 -0.69
CA PHE A 24 5.91 -4.64 0.58
C PHE A 24 6.09 -5.67 1.70
N GLY A 25 5.74 -6.94 1.48
CA GLY A 25 5.86 -7.98 2.50
C GLY A 25 4.90 -7.84 3.69
N VAL A 26 3.89 -6.95 3.60
CA VAL A 26 2.91 -6.74 4.67
C VAL A 26 1.54 -7.33 4.34
N SER A 27 0.81 -7.72 5.39
CA SER A 27 -0.55 -8.22 5.23
C SER A 27 -1.54 -7.10 4.88
N ARG A 28 -2.59 -7.44 4.12
CA ARG A 28 -3.71 -6.53 3.84
C ARG A 28 -4.37 -5.99 5.11
N ALA A 29 -4.51 -6.85 6.13
CA ALA A 29 -5.11 -6.47 7.39
C ALA A 29 -4.25 -5.43 8.14
N THR A 30 -2.92 -5.47 7.97
CA THR A 30 -2.02 -4.45 8.53
C THR A 30 -2.27 -3.11 7.83
N VAL A 31 -2.34 -3.09 6.50
CA VAL A 31 -2.61 -1.89 5.70
C VAL A 31 -3.96 -1.26 6.08
N TYR A 32 -5.03 -2.06 6.17
CA TYR A 32 -6.34 -1.54 6.59
C TYR A 32 -6.34 -1.01 8.03
N ARG A 33 -5.59 -1.63 8.95
CA ARG A 33 -5.45 -1.13 10.32
C ARG A 33 -4.68 0.17 10.38
N ALA A 34 -3.57 0.29 9.65
CA ALA A 34 -2.80 1.52 9.55
C ALA A 34 -3.66 2.66 8.98
N ALA A 35 -4.45 2.39 7.94
CA ALA A 35 -5.39 3.35 7.39
C ALA A 35 -6.49 3.75 8.40
N ALA A 36 -7.01 2.80 9.17
CA ALA A 36 -7.99 3.10 10.24
C ALA A 36 -7.38 3.94 11.38
N ARG A 37 -6.06 3.90 11.57
CA ARG A 37 -5.32 4.76 12.51
C ARG A 37 -4.92 6.11 11.90
N GLY A 38 -5.21 6.36 10.62
CA GLY A 38 -4.80 7.59 9.94
C GLY A 38 -3.32 7.65 9.59
N GLU A 39 -2.62 6.52 9.54
CA GLU A 39 -1.19 6.45 9.25
C GLU A 39 -0.88 6.41 7.76
N ILE A 40 -1.80 5.85 6.96
CA ILE A 40 -1.70 5.75 5.50
C ILE A 40 -3.06 5.94 4.83
N THR A 41 -3.07 6.34 3.57
CA THR A 41 -4.28 6.63 2.79
C THR A 41 -4.62 5.50 1.84
N ILE A 42 -5.87 5.02 1.89
CA ILE A 42 -6.40 4.07 0.90
C ILE A 42 -7.29 4.80 -0.09
N HIS A 43 -6.84 4.90 -1.34
CA HIS A 43 -7.57 5.52 -2.43
C HIS A 43 -8.55 4.52 -3.07
N ARG A 44 -9.81 4.95 -3.28
CA ARG A 44 -10.91 4.13 -3.80
C ARG A 44 -11.46 4.65 -5.13
N GLN A 45 -10.66 4.59 -6.20
CA GLN A 45 -11.15 5.01 -7.53
C GLN A 45 -11.44 3.86 -8.49
N ARG A 46 -10.77 2.70 -8.34
CA ARG A 46 -11.02 1.45 -9.09
C ARG A 46 -10.52 0.25 -8.28
N GLY A 47 -11.10 0.08 -7.10
CA GLY A 47 -10.60 -0.78 -6.02
C GLY A 47 -9.73 -0.01 -5.02
N SER A 48 -9.35 -0.69 -3.93
CA SER A 48 -8.48 -0.12 -2.88
C SER A 48 -7.03 -0.12 -3.35
N ARG A 49 -6.39 1.05 -3.33
CA ARG A 49 -4.97 1.25 -3.68
C ARG A 49 -4.26 2.10 -2.62
N VAL A 50 -2.96 1.87 -2.51
CA VAL A 50 -2.04 2.66 -1.68
C VAL A 50 -0.97 3.28 -2.58
N ASN A 51 -0.47 4.44 -2.18
CA ASN A 51 0.69 5.05 -2.82
C ASN A 51 1.97 4.33 -2.36
N SER A 52 2.89 4.05 -3.28
CA SER A 52 4.12 3.32 -2.97
C SER A 52 5.09 4.12 -2.11
N ASP A 53 5.22 5.43 -2.35
CA ASP A 53 6.14 6.29 -1.59
C ASP A 53 5.63 6.49 -0.16
N GLU A 54 4.32 6.69 0.00
CA GLU A 54 3.66 6.76 1.31
C GLU A 54 3.83 5.45 2.10
N MET A 55 3.64 4.30 1.44
CA MET A 55 3.88 2.99 2.05
C MET A 55 5.33 2.82 2.48
N ASP A 56 6.30 3.21 1.64
CA ASP A 56 7.72 3.13 2.00
C ASP A 56 8.07 4.04 3.18
N ALA A 57 7.54 5.27 3.22
CA ALA A 57 7.72 6.19 4.34
C ALA A 57 7.13 5.62 5.64
N TRP A 58 5.92 5.07 5.58
CA TRP A 58 5.27 4.42 6.72
C TRP A 58 6.05 3.19 7.21
N LEU A 59 6.55 2.35 6.30
CA LEU A 59 7.36 1.17 6.65
C LEU A 59 8.70 1.52 7.28
N ARG A 60 9.28 2.67 6.90
CA ARG A 60 10.51 3.20 7.52
C ARG A 60 10.26 3.83 8.87
N GLY A 61 9.00 4.14 9.21
CA GLY A 61 8.63 4.88 10.42
C GLY A 61 8.71 6.40 10.25
N ASP A 62 8.98 6.90 9.04
CA ASP A 62 9.17 8.32 8.73
C ASP A 62 7.85 9.07 8.47
N HIS A 63 6.69 8.43 8.65
CA HIS A 63 5.41 9.06 8.33
C HIS A 63 5.07 10.17 9.36
N PRO A 64 4.87 11.42 8.92
CA PRO A 64 4.16 12.39 9.75
C PRO A 64 2.70 11.95 9.88
N PRO A 65 2.06 12.14 11.04
CA PRO A 65 0.63 11.85 11.19
C PRO A 65 -0.16 12.64 10.15
N ILE A 66 -1.10 11.97 9.47
CA ILE A 66 -1.94 12.61 8.46
C ILE A 66 -2.90 13.56 9.20
N THR A 67 -2.55 14.85 9.26
CA THR A 67 -3.45 15.91 9.73
C THR A 67 -4.61 16.00 8.75
N THR A 68 -5.78 15.50 9.18
CA THR A 68 -7.06 15.63 8.47
C THR A 68 -7.55 17.06 8.48
#